data_AF-A0A0G1I534-F1
#
_entry.id   AF-A0A0G1I534-F1
#
_cell.length_a   1.000
_cell.length_b   1.000
_cell.length_c   1.000
_cell.angle_alpha   90.00
_cell.angle_beta   90.00
_cell.angle_gamma   90.00
#
_symmetry.space_group_name_H-M   'P 1'
#
loop_
_entity.id
_entity.type
_entity.pdbx_description
1 polymer ?
#
loop_
_entity_poly.entity_id
_entity_poly.type
_entity_poly.pdbx_seq_one_letter_code
_entity_poly.pdbx_strand_id
1 'polypeptide(L)'
;QAEKYRKILGEEEYKEFTRGIGLSAHGVGIGSFVYLRRVFENLIEEAHQKAKSEDKSFSDEAYTRARMDDKIEIVKGHLPEFLVENRSLYAILSKGIHDLGEDECLQYFETVKIGIEQILDEKIIAKEKADKAASARAAIQKAHGKINGS
;
A
#
# COMPACT_ATOMS: atom_id res chain seq x y z
N GLN A 1 -9.82 12.06 8.62
CA GLN A 1 -10.00 10.94 7.65
C GLN A 1 -8.76 10.05 7.57
N ALA A 2 -7.54 10.61 7.45
CA ALA A 2 -6.31 9.81 7.35
C ALA A 2 -5.99 8.93 8.57
N GLU A 3 -6.44 9.29 9.78
CA GLU A 3 -6.08 8.59 11.04
C GLU A 3 -6.34 7.08 11.01
N LYS A 4 -7.38 6.61 10.31
CA LYS A 4 -7.69 5.17 10.17
C LYS A 4 -6.54 4.38 9.53
N TYR A 5 -5.71 5.03 8.70
CA TYR A 5 -4.59 4.40 8.01
C TYR A 5 -3.33 4.27 8.86
N ARG A 6 -3.25 4.95 10.01
CA ARG A 6 -2.05 4.97 10.85
C ARG A 6 -1.62 3.56 11.27
N LYS A 7 -2.57 2.67 11.59
CA LYS A 7 -2.28 1.30 12.00
C LYS A 7 -1.74 0.43 10.86
N ILE A 8 -2.18 0.67 9.62
CA ILE A 8 -1.78 -0.16 8.48
C ILE A 8 -0.48 0.31 7.84
N LEU A 9 -0.21 1.62 7.87
CA LEU A 9 1.03 2.24 7.38
C LEU A 9 2.18 2.22 8.40
N GLY A 10 1.86 2.17 9.70
CA GLY A 10 2.83 2.47 10.75
C GLY A 10 3.17 3.96 10.82
N GLU A 11 4.02 4.36 11.77
CA GLU A 11 4.25 5.77 12.08
C GLU A 11 4.96 6.56 10.98
N GLU A 12 6.02 5.99 10.39
CA GLU A 12 6.85 6.72 9.42
C GLU A 12 6.11 6.94 8.10
N GLU A 13 5.49 5.90 7.54
CA GLU A 13 4.74 6.02 6.30
C GLU A 13 3.44 6.83 6.49
N TYR A 14 2.80 6.76 7.67
CA TYR A 14 1.68 7.64 8.01
C TYR A 14 2.09 9.13 8.02
N LYS A 15 3.29 9.46 8.51
CA LYS A 15 3.83 10.83 8.44
C LYS A 15 4.05 11.26 6.99
N GLU A 16 4.55 10.38 6.13
CA GLU A 16 4.70 10.69 4.71
C GLU A 16 3.34 10.99 4.07
N PHE A 17 2.35 10.12 4.28
CA PHE A 17 1.00 10.32 3.74
C PHE A 17 0.35 11.63 4.21
N THR A 18 0.36 11.88 5.52
CA THR A 18 -0.22 13.11 6.09
C THR A 18 0.57 14.37 5.73
N ARG A 19 1.89 14.27 5.53
CA ARG A 19 2.70 15.39 5.03
C ARG A 19 2.32 15.77 3.61
N GLY A 20 2.10 14.78 2.74
CA GLY A 20 1.61 15.01 1.38
C GLY A 20 0.28 15.77 1.38
N ILE A 21 -0.67 15.34 2.22
CA ILE A 21 -1.97 16.03 2.40
C ILE A 21 -1.77 17.47 2.88
N GLY A 22 -0.94 17.68 3.90
CA GLY A 22 -0.66 19.02 4.43
C GLY A 22 -0.04 19.95 3.39
N LEU A 23 0.90 19.46 2.59
CA LEU A 23 1.55 20.25 1.54
C LEU A 23 0.56 20.68 0.46
N SER A 24 -0.28 19.77 -0.02
CA SER A 24 -1.32 20.11 -0.99
C SER A 24 -2.28 21.17 -0.45
N ALA A 25 -2.70 21.04 0.82
CA ALA A 25 -3.57 22.03 1.47
C ALA A 25 -2.93 23.43 1.61
N HIS A 26 -1.60 23.52 1.55
CA HIS A 26 -0.85 24.78 1.54
C HIS A 26 -0.39 25.20 0.14
N GLY A 27 -0.92 24.58 -0.92
CA GLY A 27 -0.61 24.95 -2.30
C GLY A 27 0.74 24.46 -2.81
N VAL A 28 1.32 23.44 -2.17
CA VAL A 28 2.59 22.81 -2.60
C VAL A 28 2.29 21.47 -3.28
N GLY A 29 2.06 21.51 -4.58
CA GLY A 29 1.66 20.39 -5.42
C GLY A 29 2.77 19.36 -5.65
N ILE A 30 3.91 19.78 -6.22
CA ILE A 30 5.01 18.86 -6.54
C ILE A 30 5.51 18.17 -5.26
N GLY A 31 5.68 18.96 -4.18
CA GLY A 31 6.05 18.43 -2.88
C GLY A 31 5.07 17.37 -2.38
N SER A 32 3.76 17.61 -2.50
CA SER A 32 2.76 16.63 -2.10
C SER A 32 2.85 15.31 -2.88
N PHE A 33 3.16 15.36 -4.18
CA PHE A 33 3.36 14.19 -5.03
C PHE A 33 4.59 13.37 -4.64
N VAL A 34 5.68 14.02 -4.22
CA VAL A 34 6.86 13.32 -3.70
C VAL A 34 6.49 12.43 -2.52
N TYR A 35 5.70 12.94 -1.58
CA TYR A 35 5.26 12.17 -0.41
C TYR A 35 4.29 11.03 -0.79
N LEU A 36 3.32 11.29 -1.66
CA LEU A 36 2.39 10.24 -2.11
C LEU A 36 3.10 9.14 -2.91
N ARG A 37 4.13 9.49 -3.69
CA ARG A 37 4.96 8.51 -4.40
C ARG A 37 5.73 7.61 -3.44
N ARG A 38 6.30 8.16 -2.36
CA ARG A 38 7.00 7.37 -1.34
C ARG A 38 6.10 6.35 -0.67
N VAL A 39 4.88 6.76 -0.31
CA VAL A 39 3.85 5.83 0.21
C VAL A 39 3.58 4.73 -0.81
N PHE A 40 3.32 5.08 -2.07
CA PHE A 40 3.08 4.06 -3.10
C PHE A 40 4.26 3.09 -3.27
N GLU A 41 5.49 3.59 -3.37
CA GLU A 41 6.70 2.77 -3.54
C GLU A 41 6.95 1.86 -2.33
N ASN A 42 6.71 2.36 -1.11
CA ASN A 42 6.83 1.57 0.11
C ASN A 42 5.81 0.41 0.15
N LEU A 43 4.58 0.62 -0.32
CA LEU A 43 3.60 -0.47 -0.42
C LEU A 43 4.08 -1.61 -1.33
N ILE A 44 4.80 -1.30 -2.41
CA ILE A 44 5.41 -2.31 -3.28
C ILE A 44 6.58 -2.99 -2.58
N GLU A 45 7.41 -2.22 -1.88
CA GLU A 45 8.55 -2.75 -1.15
C GLU A 45 8.14 -3.68 -0.01
N GLU A 46 7.06 -3.37 0.72
CA GLU A 46 6.48 -4.27 1.71
C GLU A 46 6.06 -5.61 1.09
N ALA A 47 5.41 -5.57 -0.08
CA ALA A 47 5.02 -6.77 -0.80
C ALA A 47 6.24 -7.57 -1.29
N HIS A 48 7.30 -6.89 -1.71
CA HIS A 48 8.58 -7.51 -2.05
C HIS A 48 9.20 -8.24 -0.85
N GLN A 49 9.32 -7.58 0.30
CA GLN A 49 9.86 -8.21 1.50
C GLN A 49 9.02 -9.42 1.94
N LYS A 50 7.69 -9.33 1.80
CA LYS A 50 6.80 -10.46 2.07
C LYS A 50 7.07 -11.63 1.12
N ALA A 51 7.10 -11.38 -0.20
CA ALA A 51 7.39 -12.40 -1.20
C ALA A 51 8.72 -13.11 -0.94
N LYS A 52 9.77 -12.34 -0.65
CA LYS A 52 11.11 -12.84 -0.31
C LYS A 52 11.13 -13.68 0.97
N SER A 53 10.33 -13.31 1.97
CA SER A 53 10.25 -14.08 3.23
C SER A 53 9.45 -15.38 3.09
N GLU A 54 8.45 -15.42 2.21
CA GLU A 54 7.58 -16.58 2.01
C GLU A 54 8.14 -17.60 1.01
N ASP A 55 8.91 -17.15 0.01
CA ASP A 55 9.50 -17.99 -1.03
C ASP A 55 11.03 -17.81 -1.13
N LYS A 56 11.77 -18.84 -0.73
CA LYS A 56 13.25 -18.86 -0.81
C LYS A 56 13.78 -18.86 -2.25
N SER A 57 12.95 -19.20 -3.24
CA SER A 57 13.30 -19.18 -4.66
C SER A 57 13.05 -17.83 -5.33
N PHE A 58 12.48 -16.86 -4.60
CA PHE A 58 12.28 -15.51 -5.08
C PHE A 58 13.61 -14.87 -5.52
N SER A 59 13.69 -14.42 -6.77
CA SER A 59 14.89 -13.74 -7.29
C SER A 59 14.84 -12.24 -7.01
N ASP A 60 15.57 -11.84 -5.97
CA ASP A 60 15.76 -10.44 -5.58
C ASP A 60 16.48 -9.64 -6.69
N GLU A 61 17.39 -10.28 -7.42
CA GLU A 61 18.10 -9.66 -8.54
C GLU A 61 17.19 -9.38 -9.74
N ALA A 62 16.19 -10.22 -9.98
CA ALA A 62 15.20 -9.98 -11.02
C ALA A 62 14.29 -8.80 -10.63
N TYR A 63 13.78 -8.79 -9.39
CA TYR A 63 12.96 -7.70 -8.88
C TYR A 63 13.71 -6.36 -8.90
N THR A 64 14.94 -6.31 -8.38
CA THR A 64 15.71 -5.07 -8.25
C THR A 64 15.99 -4.41 -9.61
N ARG A 65 16.20 -5.20 -10.66
CA ARG A 65 16.45 -4.70 -12.03
C ARG A 65 15.18 -4.35 -12.81
N ALA A 66 14.02 -4.77 -12.34
CA ALA A 66 12.75 -4.57 -13.01
C ALA A 66 12.27 -3.12 -12.91
N ARG A 67 11.50 -2.66 -13.90
CA ARG A 67 10.81 -1.37 -13.83
C ARG A 67 9.63 -1.47 -12.88
N MET A 68 9.08 -0.33 -12.43
CA MET A 68 8.01 -0.35 -11.42
C MET A 68 6.79 -1.18 -11.85
N ASP A 69 6.39 -1.11 -13.12
CA ASP A 69 5.26 -1.89 -13.62
C ASP A 69 5.52 -3.41 -13.53
N ASP A 70 6.73 -3.83 -13.92
CA ASP A 70 7.18 -5.22 -13.80
C ASP A 70 7.34 -5.65 -12.33
N LYS A 71 7.80 -4.76 -11.46
CA LYS A 71 7.89 -5.02 -10.01
C LYS A 71 6.52 -5.34 -9.42
N ILE A 72 5.50 -4.57 -9.79
CA ILE A 72 4.13 -4.82 -9.34
C ILE A 72 3.67 -6.20 -9.83
N GLU A 73 3.94 -6.58 -11.07
CA GLU A 73 3.60 -7.92 -11.59
C GLU A 73 4.32 -9.05 -10.84
N ILE A 74 5.60 -8.86 -10.52
CA ILE A 74 6.41 -9.84 -9.78
C ILE A 74 5.80 -10.10 -8.38
N VAL A 75 5.33 -9.04 -7.69
CA VAL A 75 4.84 -9.15 -6.31
C VAL A 75 3.32 -9.08 -6.17
N LYS A 76 2.56 -9.14 -7.27
CA LYS A 76 1.10 -8.91 -7.29
C LYS A 76 0.30 -9.79 -6.34
N GLY A 77 0.76 -11.00 -6.06
CA GLY A 77 0.13 -11.92 -5.11
C GLY A 77 0.11 -11.40 -3.66
N HIS A 78 0.90 -10.39 -3.34
CA HIS A 78 0.99 -9.77 -2.03
C HIS A 78 0.46 -8.33 -1.99
N LEU A 79 -0.08 -7.83 -3.12
CA LEU A 79 -0.59 -6.47 -3.25
C LEU A 79 -2.12 -6.44 -3.24
N PRO A 80 -2.73 -5.30 -2.86
CA PRO A 80 -4.16 -5.06 -3.07
C PRO A 80 -4.53 -5.14 -4.55
N GLU A 81 -5.71 -5.68 -4.85
CA GLU A 81 -6.17 -5.91 -6.22
C GLU A 81 -6.31 -4.58 -6.97
N PHE A 82 -6.86 -3.56 -6.31
CA PHE A 82 -6.98 -2.23 -6.89
C PHE A 82 -5.65 -1.65 -7.35
N LEU A 83 -4.56 -1.89 -6.63
CA LEU A 83 -3.23 -1.43 -7.03
C LEU A 83 -2.77 -2.12 -8.32
N VAL A 84 -2.93 -3.45 -8.39
CA VAL A 84 -2.50 -4.27 -9.55
C VAL A 84 -3.30 -3.92 -10.80
N GLU A 85 -4.58 -3.60 -10.66
CA GLU A 85 -5.43 -3.14 -11.75
C GLU A 85 -5.13 -1.70 -12.17
N ASN A 86 -4.76 -0.83 -11.23
CA ASN A 86 -4.59 0.61 -11.44
C ASN A 86 -3.12 1.05 -11.36
N ARG A 87 -2.21 0.27 -11.94
CA ARG A 87 -0.75 0.56 -11.98
C ARG A 87 -0.39 1.89 -12.62
N SER A 88 -1.27 2.43 -13.46
CA SER A 88 -1.15 3.78 -14.02
C SER A 88 -1.07 4.87 -12.95
N LEU A 89 -1.53 4.62 -11.73
CA LEU A 89 -1.35 5.54 -10.59
C LEU A 89 0.12 5.89 -10.38
N TYR A 90 1.03 4.93 -10.53
CA TYR A 90 2.47 5.19 -10.44
C TYR A 90 2.95 6.10 -11.58
N ALA A 91 2.45 5.90 -12.81
CA ALA A 91 2.82 6.74 -13.93
C ALA A 91 2.41 8.20 -13.71
N ILE A 92 1.23 8.44 -13.11
CA ILE A 92 0.77 9.78 -12.73
C ILE A 92 1.69 10.39 -11.67
N LEU A 93 2.01 9.65 -10.61
CA LEU A 93 2.92 10.08 -9.54
C LEU A 93 4.32 10.43 -10.08
N SER A 94 4.87 9.58 -10.94
CA SER A 94 6.18 9.77 -11.56
C SER A 94 6.19 11.00 -12.47
N LYS A 95 5.16 11.15 -13.31
CA LYS A 95 5.01 12.31 -14.21
C LYS A 95 4.85 13.61 -13.42
N GLY A 96 4.12 13.59 -12.30
CA GLY A 96 3.94 14.76 -11.45
C GLY A 96 5.25 15.35 -10.93
N ILE A 97 6.24 14.51 -10.67
CA ILE A 97 7.54 14.96 -10.13
C ILE A 97 8.50 15.41 -11.24
N HIS A 98 8.42 14.80 -12.42
CA HIS A 98 9.38 15.07 -13.50
C HIS A 98 8.90 16.13 -14.50
N ASP A 99 7.61 16.17 -14.80
CA ASP A 99 7.09 16.85 -15.99
C ASP A 99 5.96 17.85 -15.69
N LEU A 100 5.29 17.78 -14.53
CA LEU A 100 4.16 18.67 -14.21
C LEU A 100 4.58 19.85 -13.34
N GLY A 101 3.84 20.95 -13.47
CA GLY A 101 3.95 22.12 -12.58
C GLY A 101 3.22 21.96 -11.24
N GLU A 102 3.38 22.95 -10.36
CA GLU A 102 2.71 23.00 -9.05
C GLU A 102 1.18 22.93 -9.18
N ASP A 103 0.59 23.79 -10.02
CA ASP A 103 -0.87 23.87 -10.19
C ASP A 103 -1.46 22.58 -10.79
N GLU A 104 -0.74 21.95 -11.73
CA GLU A 104 -1.15 20.65 -12.29
C GLU A 104 -1.12 19.56 -11.23
N CYS A 105 -0.07 19.49 -10.41
CA CYS A 105 -0.01 18.54 -9.30
C CYS A 105 -1.16 18.77 -8.31
N LEU A 106 -1.47 20.03 -7.97
CA LEU A 106 -2.61 20.34 -7.10
C LEU A 106 -3.94 19.90 -7.71
N GLN A 107 -4.14 20.11 -9.01
CA GLN A 107 -5.34 19.68 -9.73
C GLN A 107 -5.54 18.16 -9.65
N TYR A 108 -4.47 17.39 -9.77
CA TYR A 108 -4.55 15.93 -9.75
C TYR A 108 -4.41 15.30 -8.35
N PHE A 109 -4.05 16.07 -7.33
CA PHE A 109 -3.75 15.57 -5.99
C PHE A 109 -4.88 14.73 -5.41
N GLU A 110 -6.12 15.23 -5.44
CA GLU A 110 -7.25 14.51 -4.85
C GLU A 110 -7.52 13.18 -5.57
N THR A 111 -7.29 13.12 -6.89
CA THR A 111 -7.41 11.87 -7.66
C THR A 111 -6.39 10.83 -7.21
N VAL A 112 -5.12 11.25 -7.06
CA VAL A 112 -4.04 10.37 -6.61
C VAL A 112 -4.27 9.93 -5.17
N LYS A 113 -4.69 10.85 -4.30
CA LYS A 113 -5.02 10.57 -2.91
C LYS A 113 -6.13 9.53 -2.78
N ILE A 114 -7.24 9.66 -3.51
CA ILE A 114 -8.33 8.67 -3.52
C ILE A 114 -7.81 7.30 -3.95
N GLY A 115 -6.94 7.24 -4.95
CA GLY A 115 -6.30 6.00 -5.39
C GLY A 115 -5.49 5.33 -4.27
N ILE A 116 -4.65 6.09 -3.55
CA ILE A 116 -3.88 5.58 -2.41
C ILE A 116 -4.83 5.17 -1.27
N GLU A 117 -5.84 5.97 -0.94
CA GLU A 117 -6.82 5.66 0.09
C GLU A 117 -7.55 4.34 -0.17
N GLN A 118 -7.92 4.06 -1.42
CA GLN A 118 -8.54 2.78 -1.81
C GLN A 118 -7.60 1.59 -1.62
N ILE A 119 -6.31 1.73 -1.99
CA ILE A 119 -5.29 0.70 -1.77
C ILE A 119 -5.15 0.39 -0.27
N LEU A 120 -5.13 1.43 0.56
CA LEU A 120 -5.01 1.27 2.01
C LEU A 120 -6.27 0.68 2.65
N ASP A 121 -7.45 1.03 2.15
CA ASP A 121 -8.72 0.46 2.60
C ASP A 121 -8.78 -1.05 2.30
N GLU A 122 -8.31 -1.50 1.14
CA GLU A 122 -8.19 -2.93 0.84
C GLU A 122 -7.22 -3.65 1.78
N LYS A 123 -6.09 -3.02 2.13
CA LYS A 123 -5.15 -3.59 3.13
C LYS A 123 -5.81 -3.73 4.50
N ILE A 124 -6.60 -2.75 4.92
CA ILE A 124 -7.36 -2.82 6.18
C ILE A 124 -8.35 -3.98 6.14
N ILE A 125 -9.16 -4.09 5.08
CA ILE A 125 -10.15 -5.16 4.92
C ILE A 125 -9.48 -6.53 4.93
N ALA A 126 -8.37 -6.69 4.20
CA ALA A 126 -7.62 -7.94 4.15
C ALA A 126 -7.09 -8.33 5.54
N LYS A 127 -6.55 -7.36 6.29
CA LYS A 127 -6.06 -7.57 7.66
C LYS A 127 -7.19 -7.96 8.61
N GLU A 128 -8.30 -7.24 8.61
CA GLU A 128 -9.45 -7.54 9.47
C GLU A 128 -10.04 -8.93 9.18
N LYS A 129 -10.14 -9.28 7.89
CA LYS A 129 -10.57 -10.63 7.46
C LYS A 129 -9.64 -11.72 7.98
N ALA A 130 -8.32 -11.51 7.90
CA ALA A 130 -7.32 -12.45 8.39
C ALA A 130 -7.37 -12.59 9.93
N ASP A 131 -7.42 -11.48 10.66
CA ASP A 131 -7.47 -11.46 12.12
C ASP A 131 -8.75 -12.14 12.65
N LYS A 132 -9.89 -11.91 11.99
CA LYS A 132 -11.17 -12.55 12.31
C LYS A 132 -11.15 -14.06 12.02
N ALA A 133 -10.57 -14.46 10.89
CA ALA A 133 -10.42 -15.87 10.55
C ALA A 133 -9.48 -16.61 11.53
N ALA A 134 -8.37 -16.01 11.92
CA ALA A 134 -7.45 -16.57 12.91
C ALA A 134 -8.14 -16.76 14.27
N SER A 135 -8.85 -15.72 14.74
CA SER A 135 -9.61 -15.77 15.99
C SER A 135 -10.70 -16.85 15.97
N ALA A 136 -11.44 -16.97 14.86
CA ALA A 136 -12.46 -18.00 14.69
C ALA A 136 -11.86 -19.42 14.71
N ARG A 137 -10.75 -19.65 14.00
CA ARG A 137 -10.05 -20.95 13.99
C ARG A 137 -9.60 -21.36 15.39
N ALA A 138 -9.01 -20.43 16.15
CA ALA A 138 -8.58 -20.68 17.52
C ALA A 138 -9.76 -21.03 18.44
N ALA A 139 -10.88 -20.31 18.32
CA ALA A 139 -12.09 -20.57 19.09
C ALA A 139 -12.70 -21.95 18.78
N ILE A 140 -12.78 -22.32 17.49
CA ILE A 140 -13.28 -23.62 17.03
C ILE A 140 -12.40 -24.76 17.56
N GLN A 141 -11.07 -24.63 17.47
CA GLN A 141 -10.14 -25.63 18.00
C GLN A 141 -10.30 -25.83 19.51
N LYS A 142 -10.43 -24.73 20.27
CA LYS A 142 -10.67 -24.78 21.72
C LYS A 142 -11.99 -25.46 22.06
N ALA A 143 -13.05 -25.18 21.31
CA ALA A 143 -14.36 -25.81 21.52
C ALA A 143 -14.31 -27.32 21.21
N HIS A 144 -13.72 -27.70 20.07
CA HIS A 144 -13.55 -29.10 19.67
C HIS A 144 -12.74 -29.91 20.69
N GLY A 145 -11.64 -29.35 21.20
CA GLY A 145 -10.82 -30.00 22.23
C GLY A 145 -11.55 -30.25 23.55
N LYS A 146 -12.50 -29.37 23.93
CA LYS A 146 -13.33 -29.57 25.13
C LYS A 146 -14.40 -30.66 24.94
N ILE A 147 -15.01 -30.72 23.76
CA ILE A 147 -16.07 -31.68 23.44
C ILE A 147 -15.50 -33.11 23.39
N ASN A 148 -14.33 -33.30 22.77
CA ASN A 148 -13.74 -34.63 22.58
C ASN A 148 -12.78 -35.05 23.70
N GLY A 149 -12.49 -34.14 24.65
CA GLY A 149 -11.65 -34.41 25.82
C GLY A 149 -12.43 -34.68 27.11
N SER A 150 -13.76 -34.87 27.00
CA SER A 150 -14.66 -35.34 28.06
C SER A 150 -15.08 -36.77 27.77
#